data_AF-A0A9W5U2M7-F1
#
_entry.id   AF-A0A9W5U2M7-F1
#
_cell.length_a   1.000
_cell.length_b   1.000
_cell.length_c   1.000
_cell.angle_alpha   90.00
_cell.angle_beta   90.00
_cell.angle_gamma   90.00
#
_symmetry.space_group_name_H-M   'P 1'
#
loop_
_entity.id
_entity.type
_entity.pdbx_description
1 polymer ?
#
loop_
_entity_poly.entity_id
_entity_poly.type
_entity_poly.pdbx_seq_one_letter_code
_entity_poly.pdbx_strand_id
1 'polypeptide(L)'
;MNNIIKEGTLNNGQAFYVRCLMMGDLPLIMNLQEVVKNTLKTAAILKPLSQQEFSFILSGNGSMIGIFTGNELIAFRALLIPEINDEHLGVDAGLTRDELAKVIYSEVSNVHPTYRGNGLQTLMERHYLKRSIAGDSALYVQPSLRLTSRASKIN
;
A
#
# COMPACT_ATOMS: atom_id res chain seq x y z
N MET A 1 0.79 -4.28 -21.54
CA MET A 1 1.80 -3.23 -21.79
C MET A 1 2.33 -2.78 -20.43
N ASN A 2 3.64 -2.91 -20.19
CA ASN A 2 4.27 -2.48 -18.94
C ASN A 2 4.53 -0.97 -19.01
N ASN A 3 3.60 -0.16 -18.54
CA ASN A 3 3.78 1.29 -18.49
C ASN A 3 4.64 1.66 -17.27
N ILE A 4 5.92 1.90 -17.52
CA ILE A 4 6.86 2.46 -16.53
C ILE A 4 6.41 3.89 -16.21
N ILE A 5 6.19 4.18 -14.93
CA ILE A 5 5.75 5.49 -14.44
C ILE A 5 6.90 6.33 -13.89
N LYS A 6 8.03 5.70 -13.53
CA LYS A 6 9.22 6.37 -13.03
C LYS A 6 10.43 5.45 -13.11
N GLU A 7 11.59 6.03 -13.37
CA GLU A 7 12.89 5.37 -13.24
C GLU A 7 13.75 6.10 -12.21
N GLY A 8 14.80 5.43 -11.76
CA GLY A 8 15.79 5.98 -10.86
C GLY A 8 16.93 5.00 -10.56
N THR A 9 17.76 5.39 -9.60
CA THR A 9 18.93 4.63 -9.19
C THR A 9 18.93 4.48 -7.67
N LEU A 10 19.22 3.27 -7.20
CA LEU A 10 19.43 2.96 -5.79
C LEU A 10 20.75 3.58 -5.30
N ASN A 11 20.97 3.63 -3.99
CA ASN A 11 22.17 4.22 -3.40
C ASN A 11 23.47 3.50 -3.84
N ASN A 12 23.37 2.22 -4.21
CA ASN A 12 24.48 1.41 -4.71
C ASN A 12 24.72 1.53 -6.22
N GLY A 13 24.01 2.43 -6.93
CA GLY A 13 24.15 2.63 -8.37
C GLY A 13 23.30 1.70 -9.24
N GLN A 14 22.57 0.74 -8.65
CA GLN A 14 21.69 -0.15 -9.41
C GLN A 14 20.43 0.58 -9.89
N ALA A 15 20.08 0.41 -11.16
CA ALA A 15 18.87 1.01 -11.73
C ALA A 15 17.60 0.32 -11.23
N PHE A 16 16.54 1.11 -11.02
CA PHE A 16 15.20 0.63 -10.74
C PHE A 16 14.16 1.33 -11.60
N TYR A 17 13.01 0.68 -11.78
CA TYR A 17 11.83 1.29 -12.38
C TYR A 17 10.59 1.03 -11.54
N VAL A 18 9.58 1.87 -11.72
CA VAL A 18 8.30 1.81 -11.03
C VAL A 18 7.21 1.61 -12.07
N ARG A 19 6.25 0.74 -11.78
CA ARG A 19 5.04 0.54 -12.59
C ARG A 19 3.84 0.20 -11.73
N CYS A 20 2.65 0.36 -12.28
CA CYS A 20 1.45 -0.24 -11.67
C CYS A 20 1.57 -1.76 -11.65
N LEU A 21 1.07 -2.37 -10.59
CA LEU A 21 0.94 -3.82 -10.47
C LEU A 21 -0.43 -4.26 -10.99
N MET A 22 -0.47 -5.43 -11.62
CA MET A 22 -1.66 -6.04 -12.19
C MET A 22 -1.87 -7.44 -11.65
N MET A 23 -3.02 -8.06 -11.95
CA MET A 23 -3.37 -9.39 -11.44
C MET A 23 -2.27 -10.45 -11.70
N GLY A 24 -1.58 -10.36 -12.84
CA GLY A 24 -0.46 -11.25 -13.17
C GLY A 24 0.74 -11.16 -12.22
N ASP A 25 0.86 -10.07 -11.44
CA ASP A 25 1.94 -9.87 -10.47
C ASP A 25 1.63 -10.43 -9.08
N LEU A 26 0.41 -10.96 -8.87
CA LEU A 26 -0.02 -11.50 -7.58
C LEU A 26 0.99 -12.48 -6.96
N PRO A 27 1.61 -13.41 -7.72
CA PRO A 27 2.66 -14.27 -7.17
C PRO A 27 3.87 -13.49 -6.63
N LEU A 28 4.30 -12.43 -7.32
CA LEU A 28 5.44 -11.60 -6.89
C LEU A 28 5.12 -10.81 -5.62
N ILE A 29 3.90 -10.28 -5.55
CA ILE A 29 3.38 -9.53 -4.38
C ILE A 29 3.36 -10.43 -3.15
N MET A 30 2.76 -11.62 -3.28
CA MET A 30 2.66 -12.58 -2.18
C MET A 30 4.04 -13.04 -1.71
N ASN A 31 4.95 -13.33 -2.64
CA ASN A 31 6.32 -13.71 -2.31
C ASN A 31 7.06 -12.62 -1.53
N LEU A 32 7.02 -11.36 -2.01
CA LEU A 32 7.69 -10.26 -1.33
C LEU A 32 7.09 -9.99 0.06
N GLN A 33 5.76 -10.07 0.21
CA GLN A 33 5.13 -9.94 1.53
C GLN A 33 5.63 -11.01 2.49
N GLU A 34 5.74 -12.27 2.05
CA GLU A 34 6.20 -13.36 2.89
C GLU A 34 7.68 -13.17 3.29
N VAL A 35 8.54 -12.72 2.36
CA VAL A 35 9.91 -12.34 2.67
C VAL A 35 9.95 -11.26 3.76
N VAL A 36 9.17 -10.18 3.62
CA VAL A 36 9.13 -9.09 4.60
C VAL A 36 8.63 -9.59 5.95
N LYS A 37 7.53 -10.35 5.97
CA LYS A 37 6.95 -10.94 7.18
C LYS A 37 7.96 -11.79 7.95
N ASN A 38 8.71 -12.64 7.26
CA ASN A 38 9.72 -13.52 7.88
C ASN A 38 10.93 -12.77 8.45
N THR A 39 11.09 -11.47 8.14
CA THR A 39 12.16 -10.64 8.72
C THR A 39 11.75 -9.80 9.92
N LEU A 40 10.46 -9.74 10.27
CA LEU A 40 9.97 -8.95 11.40
C LEU A 40 10.04 -9.78 12.70
N LYS A 41 10.97 -9.41 13.61
CA LYS A 41 11.26 -10.18 14.84
C LYS A 41 10.29 -9.94 16.02
N THR A 42 9.50 -8.86 16.09
CA THR A 42 8.62 -8.63 17.26
C THR A 42 7.42 -7.67 17.05
N ALA A 43 6.25 -8.15 17.51
CA ALA A 43 5.03 -7.53 18.08
C ALA A 43 4.26 -6.37 17.42
N ALA A 44 4.84 -5.52 16.56
CA ALA A 44 4.06 -4.50 15.83
C ALA A 44 3.96 -4.87 14.36
N ILE A 45 3.41 -6.06 14.09
CA ILE A 45 3.29 -6.58 12.72
C ILE A 45 2.14 -5.85 12.05
N LEU A 46 2.44 -5.12 10.97
CA LEU A 46 1.43 -4.68 10.02
C LEU A 46 0.69 -5.94 9.52
N LYS A 47 -0.63 -6.01 9.70
CA LYS A 47 -1.41 -7.20 9.31
C LYS A 47 -1.12 -7.49 7.82
N PRO A 48 -0.54 -8.64 7.46
CA PRO A 48 -0.37 -9.01 6.06
C PRO A 48 -1.74 -9.15 5.40
N LEU A 49 -1.82 -8.79 4.12
CA LEU A 49 -3.02 -9.02 3.33
C LEU A 49 -3.04 -10.46 2.82
N SER A 50 -4.22 -11.06 2.81
CA SER A 50 -4.51 -12.31 2.14
C SER A 50 -4.44 -12.16 0.62
N GLN A 51 -4.33 -13.30 -0.07
CA GLN A 51 -4.41 -13.33 -1.53
C GLN A 51 -5.74 -12.76 -2.05
N GLN A 52 -6.84 -12.98 -1.33
CA GLN A 52 -8.16 -12.46 -1.65
C GLN A 52 -8.20 -10.94 -1.54
N GLU A 53 -7.65 -10.37 -0.45
CA GLU A 53 -7.55 -8.92 -0.27
C GLU A 53 -6.69 -8.27 -1.38
N PHE A 54 -5.56 -8.87 -1.75
CA PHE A 54 -4.77 -8.38 -2.90
C PHE A 54 -5.52 -8.51 -4.23
N SER A 55 -6.16 -9.64 -4.48
CA SER A 55 -6.96 -9.86 -5.70
C SER A 55 -8.08 -8.83 -5.82
N PHE A 56 -8.74 -8.51 -4.70
CA PHE A 56 -9.79 -7.51 -4.65
C PHE A 56 -9.28 -6.12 -5.08
N ILE A 57 -8.15 -5.68 -4.52
CA ILE A 57 -7.49 -4.41 -4.89
C ILE A 57 -7.11 -4.42 -6.38
N LEU A 58 -6.45 -5.48 -6.85
CA LEU A 58 -5.98 -5.61 -8.23
C LEU A 58 -7.13 -5.74 -9.26
N SER A 59 -8.36 -6.00 -8.81
CA SER A 59 -9.55 -6.11 -9.66
C SER A 59 -10.31 -4.79 -9.82
N GLY A 60 -9.70 -3.66 -9.43
CA GLY A 60 -10.27 -2.33 -9.63
C GLY A 60 -10.77 -1.65 -8.36
N ASN A 61 -10.67 -2.30 -7.20
CA ASN A 61 -11.08 -1.73 -5.91
C ASN A 61 -9.93 -0.98 -5.22
N GLY A 62 -8.98 -0.47 -5.98
CA GLY A 62 -7.80 0.18 -5.45
C GLY A 62 -6.71 0.34 -6.49
N SER A 63 -5.49 0.55 -6.00
CA SER A 63 -4.31 0.71 -6.84
C SER A 63 -3.08 0.16 -6.16
N MET A 64 -2.19 -0.42 -6.95
CA MET A 64 -0.91 -0.92 -6.48
C MET A 64 0.21 -0.44 -7.39
N ILE A 65 1.33 -0.04 -6.79
CA ILE A 65 2.58 0.23 -7.51
C ILE A 65 3.68 -0.68 -6.97
N GLY A 66 4.54 -1.11 -7.87
CA GLY A 66 5.72 -1.90 -7.58
C GLY A 66 6.97 -1.23 -8.10
N ILE A 67 8.07 -1.41 -7.37
CA ILE A 67 9.41 -1.00 -7.75
C ILE A 67 10.21 -2.26 -8.08
N PHE A 68 10.88 -2.22 -9.22
CA PHE A 68 11.59 -3.36 -9.78
C PHE A 68 13.06 -3.05 -10.05
N THR A 69 13.91 -4.05 -9.86
CA THR A 69 15.28 -4.10 -10.37
C THR A 69 15.37 -5.28 -11.35
N GLY A 70 15.50 -4.99 -12.64
CA GLY A 70 15.30 -6.02 -13.67
C GLY A 70 13.90 -6.64 -13.52
N ASN A 71 13.81 -7.95 -13.30
CA ASN A 71 12.53 -8.65 -13.14
C ASN A 71 12.12 -8.87 -11.66
N GLU A 72 12.95 -8.43 -10.71
CA GLU A 72 12.68 -8.62 -9.28
C GLU A 72 11.78 -7.50 -8.74
N LEU A 73 10.66 -7.85 -8.10
CA LEU A 73 9.85 -6.90 -7.34
C LEU A 73 10.51 -6.65 -5.98
N ILE A 74 11.06 -5.46 -5.78
CA ILE A 74 11.84 -5.12 -4.58
C ILE A 74 11.07 -4.28 -3.56
N ALA A 75 9.98 -3.63 -3.99
CA ALA A 75 9.06 -2.94 -3.09
C ALA A 75 7.67 -2.82 -3.72
N PHE A 76 6.63 -2.79 -2.91
CA PHE A 76 5.30 -2.43 -3.37
C PHE A 76 4.51 -1.66 -2.31
N ARG A 77 3.47 -0.94 -2.78
CA ARG A 77 2.44 -0.35 -1.93
C ARG A 77 1.06 -0.65 -2.49
N ALA A 78 0.15 -1.01 -1.60
CA ALA A 78 -1.27 -1.23 -1.90
C ALA A 78 -2.14 -0.13 -1.30
N LEU A 79 -3.04 0.39 -2.12
CA LEU A 79 -4.09 1.32 -1.72
C LEU A 79 -5.45 0.69 -2.01
N LEU A 80 -6.40 0.85 -1.10
CA LEU A 80 -7.76 0.33 -1.17
C LEU A 80 -8.72 1.50 -1.32
N ILE A 81 -9.69 1.37 -2.23
CA ILE A 81 -10.88 2.22 -2.24
C ILE A 81 -11.88 1.56 -1.30
N PRO A 82 -12.16 2.14 -0.12
CA PRO A 82 -13.07 1.55 0.85
C PRO A 82 -14.52 1.61 0.37
N GLU A 83 -15.32 0.65 0.80
CA GLU A 83 -16.77 0.73 0.64
C GLU A 83 -17.34 1.85 1.52
N ILE A 84 -18.33 2.59 1.00
CA ILE A 84 -19.01 3.63 1.76
C ILE A 84 -20.08 2.96 2.65
N ASN A 85 -19.72 2.70 3.89
CA ASN A 85 -20.59 2.13 4.93
C ASN A 85 -20.35 2.81 6.29
N ASP A 86 -21.08 2.38 7.32
CA ASP A 86 -20.99 2.98 8.67
C ASP A 86 -19.64 2.74 9.36
N GLU A 87 -18.84 1.75 8.91
CA GLU A 87 -17.50 1.45 9.42
C GLU A 87 -16.40 2.26 8.70
N HIS A 88 -16.78 3.09 7.73
CA HIS A 88 -15.82 3.88 6.97
C HIS A 88 -15.14 4.92 7.88
N LEU A 89 -13.81 4.89 8.00
CA LEU A 89 -13.01 5.76 8.89
C LEU A 89 -13.25 7.27 8.70
N GLY A 90 -13.67 7.67 7.51
CA GLY A 90 -14.09 9.04 7.21
C GLY A 90 -15.35 9.50 7.94
N VAL A 91 -16.22 8.58 8.39
CA VAL A 91 -17.43 8.90 9.17
C VAL A 91 -17.05 9.46 10.53
N ASP A 92 -16.10 8.82 11.23
CA ASP A 92 -15.58 9.31 12.51
C ASP A 92 -14.85 10.66 12.37
N ALA A 93 -14.34 10.96 11.18
CA ALA A 93 -13.74 12.24 10.83
C ALA A 93 -14.77 13.32 10.41
N GLY A 94 -16.07 13.00 10.42
CA GLY A 94 -17.15 13.93 10.09
C GLY A 94 -17.30 14.23 8.59
N LEU A 95 -16.75 13.39 7.70
CA LEU A 95 -16.84 13.59 6.26
C LEU A 95 -18.26 13.36 5.75
N THR A 96 -18.66 14.19 4.79
CA THR A 96 -19.90 14.02 4.04
C THR A 96 -19.81 12.82 3.09
N ARG A 97 -20.96 12.30 2.64
CA ARG A 97 -21.00 11.16 1.71
C ARG A 97 -20.20 11.39 0.42
N ASP A 98 -20.23 12.61 -0.11
CA ASP A 98 -19.48 12.99 -1.31
C ASP A 98 -17.97 13.05 -1.04
N GLU A 99 -17.55 13.34 0.19
CA GLU A 99 -16.16 13.29 0.63
C GLU A 99 -15.71 11.85 0.92
N LEU A 100 -16.58 10.97 1.43
CA LEU A 100 -16.26 9.55 1.61
C LEU A 100 -15.91 8.88 0.28
N ALA A 101 -16.62 9.22 -0.81
CA ALA A 101 -16.32 8.73 -2.16
C ALA A 101 -14.93 9.15 -2.68
N LYS A 102 -14.30 10.12 -2.00
CA LYS A 102 -12.95 10.62 -2.29
C LYS A 102 -11.91 10.00 -1.37
N VAL A 103 -12.24 9.06 -0.48
CA VAL A 103 -11.26 8.51 0.46
C VAL A 103 -10.54 7.31 -0.14
N ILE A 104 -9.23 7.22 0.10
CA ILE A 104 -8.41 6.05 -0.23
C ILE A 104 -7.66 5.62 1.02
N TYR A 105 -7.74 4.33 1.33
CA TYR A 105 -7.00 3.72 2.43
C TYR A 105 -5.64 3.24 1.98
N SER A 106 -4.64 3.52 2.81
CA SER A 106 -3.32 2.93 2.66
C SER A 106 -3.20 1.63 3.44
N GLU A 107 -3.31 0.50 2.77
CA GLU A 107 -3.26 -0.82 3.43
C GLU A 107 -1.84 -1.20 3.86
N VAL A 108 -0.94 -1.44 2.91
CA VAL A 108 0.39 -2.00 3.21
C VAL A 108 1.49 -1.43 2.32
N SER A 109 2.71 -1.40 2.85
CA SER A 109 3.94 -1.19 2.09
C SER A 109 4.99 -2.19 2.50
N ASN A 110 5.53 -2.88 1.50
CA ASN A 110 6.55 -3.89 1.68
C ASN A 110 7.80 -3.45 0.93
N VAL A 111 8.95 -3.47 1.60
CA VAL A 111 10.26 -3.23 1.02
C VAL A 111 11.13 -4.42 1.36
N HIS A 112 11.68 -5.05 0.33
CA HIS A 112 12.57 -6.19 0.46
C HIS A 112 13.73 -5.83 1.41
N PRO A 113 14.09 -6.67 2.39
CA PRO A 113 15.05 -6.33 3.44
C PRO A 113 16.40 -5.81 2.94
N THR A 114 16.94 -6.39 1.87
CA THR A 114 18.22 -5.99 1.28
C THR A 114 18.18 -4.64 0.57
N TYR A 115 16.98 -4.13 0.27
CA TYR A 115 16.76 -2.86 -0.43
C TYR A 115 16.27 -1.75 0.51
N ARG A 116 16.17 -2.01 1.83
CA ARG A 116 15.88 -0.99 2.84
C ARG A 116 16.99 0.07 2.89
N GLY A 117 16.66 1.28 3.34
CA GLY A 117 17.57 2.42 3.35
C GLY A 117 17.69 3.19 2.02
N ASN A 118 17.09 2.70 0.93
CA ASN A 118 17.05 3.39 -0.37
C ASN A 118 15.87 4.39 -0.51
N GLY A 119 15.15 4.70 0.58
CA GLY A 119 14.02 5.65 0.55
C GLY A 119 12.80 5.21 -0.27
N LEU A 120 12.70 3.91 -0.60
CA LEU A 120 11.67 3.36 -1.50
C LEU A 120 10.25 3.52 -0.98
N GLN A 121 10.04 3.36 0.33
CA GLN A 121 8.73 3.57 0.94
C GLN A 121 8.26 5.02 0.77
N THR A 122 9.11 6.00 1.09
CA THR A 122 8.83 7.42 0.90
C THR A 122 8.67 7.79 -0.57
N LEU A 123 9.37 7.11 -1.48
CA LEU A 123 9.17 7.28 -2.92
C LEU A 123 7.74 6.90 -3.33
N MET A 124 7.25 5.73 -2.89
CA MET A 124 5.90 5.27 -3.17
C MET A 124 4.83 6.18 -2.54
N GLU A 125 5.04 6.62 -1.30
CA GLU A 125 4.13 7.55 -0.61
C GLU A 125 4.02 8.88 -1.36
N ARG A 126 5.15 9.47 -1.77
CA ARG A 126 5.16 10.72 -2.54
C ARG A 126 4.52 10.57 -3.90
N HIS A 127 4.62 9.42 -4.55
CA HIS A 127 3.94 9.18 -5.82
C HIS A 127 2.43 9.34 -5.68
N TYR A 128 1.85 8.73 -4.64
CA TYR A 128 0.41 8.81 -4.40
C TYR A 128 -0.04 10.17 -3.87
N LEU A 129 0.73 10.81 -2.99
CA LEU A 129 0.39 12.16 -2.51
C LEU A 129 0.36 13.18 -3.66
N LYS A 130 1.33 13.13 -4.57
CA LYS A 130 1.33 14.01 -5.76
C LYS A 130 0.12 13.77 -6.66
N ARG A 131 -0.31 12.51 -6.81
CA ARG A 131 -1.48 12.15 -7.62
C ARG A 131 -2.80 12.60 -6.96
N SER A 132 -2.87 12.56 -5.63
CA SER A 132 -3.98 13.07 -4.81
C SER A 132 -4.07 14.61 -4.85
N ILE A 133 -2.94 15.31 -4.86
CA ILE A 133 -2.93 16.79 -4.97
C ILE A 133 -3.23 17.26 -6.41
N ALA A 134 -2.85 16.48 -7.41
CA ALA A 134 -3.06 16.83 -8.83
C ALA A 134 -4.46 16.46 -9.36
N GLY A 135 -5.31 15.80 -8.57
CA GLY A 135 -6.69 15.49 -8.92
C GLY A 135 -7.59 15.71 -7.70
N ASP A 136 -8.66 16.49 -7.87
CA ASP A 136 -9.55 17.10 -6.85
C ASP A 136 -10.25 16.18 -5.81
N SER A 137 -9.79 14.95 -5.54
CA SER A 137 -10.71 13.94 -5.00
C SER A 137 -10.09 12.74 -4.30
N ALA A 138 -8.91 12.84 -3.69
CA ALA A 138 -8.38 11.74 -2.86
C ALA A 138 -7.95 12.23 -1.46
N LEU A 139 -8.77 12.06 -0.43
CA LEU A 139 -8.36 12.20 0.97
C LEU A 139 -7.67 10.91 1.42
N TYR A 140 -6.36 11.02 1.63
CA TYR A 140 -5.51 9.89 1.98
C TYR A 140 -5.58 9.60 3.47
N VAL A 141 -6.09 8.42 3.83
CA VAL A 141 -6.16 7.97 5.23
C VAL A 141 -5.24 6.75 5.37
N GLN A 142 -4.25 6.84 6.25
CA GLN A 142 -3.63 5.63 6.77
C GLN A 142 -4.57 5.08 7.84
N PRO A 143 -5.09 3.85 7.71
CA PRO A 143 -5.64 3.15 8.85
C PRO A 143 -4.49 3.06 9.86
N SER A 144 -4.55 3.85 10.94
CA SER A 144 -3.74 3.58 12.12
C SER A 144 -3.92 2.11 12.45
N LEU A 145 -2.83 1.40 12.78
CA LEU A 145 -2.79 0.00 13.21
C LEU A 145 -4.16 -0.43 13.73
N ARG A 146 -4.72 -1.56 13.25
CA ARG A 146 -5.78 -2.27 13.96
C ARG A 146 -5.26 -2.59 15.37
N LEU A 147 -5.30 -1.62 16.27
CA LEU A 147 -5.27 -1.80 17.69
C LEU A 147 -6.59 -2.50 17.94
N THR A 148 -6.54 -3.81 18.06
CA THR A 148 -7.61 -4.58 18.67
C THR A 148 -7.80 -4.02 20.08
N SER A 149 -8.67 -3.03 20.24
CA SER A 149 -9.09 -2.56 21.56
C SER A 149 -10.57 -2.20 21.54
N ARG A 150 -11.41 -3.21 21.74
CA ARG A 150 -12.48 -3.14 22.75
C ARG A 150 -12.21 -4.29 23.72
N ALA A 151 -11.45 -4.02 24.76
CA ALA A 151 -11.94 -3.54 26.05
C ALA A 151 -12.43 -4.71 26.92
N SER A 152 -11.51 -5.23 27.74
CA SER A 152 -11.86 -5.61 29.10
C SER A 152 -12.54 -4.41 29.77
N LYS A 153 -13.87 -4.42 29.81
CA LYS A 153 -14.63 -3.79 30.89
C LYS A 153 -14.75 -4.89 31.95
N ILE A 154 -14.01 -4.80 33.05
CA ILE A 154 -14.56 -4.38 34.34
C ILE A 154 -15.94 -5.01 34.57
N ASN A 155 -15.93 -6.14 35.27
CA ASN A 155 -16.73 -6.38 36.48
C ASN A 155 -15.90 -7.26 37.41
#